data_AF-A0AA87C9N8-F1
#
_entry.id   AF-A0AA87C9N8-F1
#
_cell.length_a   1.000
_cell.length_b   1.000
_cell.length_c   1.000
_cell.angle_alpha   90.00
_cell.angle_beta   90.00
_cell.angle_gamma   90.00
#
_symmetry.space_group_name_H-M   'P 1'
#
loop_
_entity.id
_entity.type
_entity.pdbx_description
1 polymer ?
#
loop_
_entity_poly.entity_id
_entity_poly.type
_entity_poly.pdbx_seq_one_letter_code
_entity_poly.pdbx_strand_id
1 'polypeptide(L)'
;MKKVKLGEILSLKKGKKATVLAEQTTLSQRYIQIDDLRNNNNLKFTESLNMTEALPDDILIAWDGAMQEQLAMGYRELLVVQLRS
;
A
#
# COMPACT_ATOMS: atom_id res chain seq x y z
N MET A 1 -19.84 1.89 24.70
CA MET A 1 -18.82 1.25 23.83
C MET A 1 -17.45 1.41 24.46
N LYS A 2 -16.61 0.36 24.44
CA LYS A 2 -15.22 0.42 24.92
C LYS A 2 -14.33 1.03 23.83
N LYS A 3 -13.45 1.96 24.20
CA LYS A 3 -12.40 2.48 23.31
C LYS A 3 -11.16 1.60 23.48
N VAL A 4 -10.58 1.16 22.38
CA VAL A 4 -9.35 0.35 22.34
C VAL A 4 -8.45 0.92 21.25
N LYS A 5 -7.12 0.74 21.37
CA LYS A 5 -6.21 1.25 20.35
C LYS A 5 -6.27 0.32 19.14
N LEU A 6 -6.22 0.90 17.95
CA LEU A 6 -6.30 0.14 16.70
C LEU A 6 -5.19 -0.92 16.59
N GLY A 7 -3.95 -0.54 16.94
CA GLY A 7 -2.79 -1.45 16.94
C GLY A 7 -2.84 -2.58 17.98
N GLU A 8 -3.81 -2.57 18.91
CA GLU A 8 -4.03 -3.68 19.84
C GLU A 8 -4.92 -4.78 19.24
N ILE A 9 -5.64 -4.49 18.16
CA ILE A 9 -6.60 -5.42 17.54
C ILE A 9 -6.06 -5.96 16.22
N LEU A 10 -5.16 -5.23 15.57
CA LEU A 10 -4.71 -5.51 14.23
C LEU A 10 -3.32 -4.97 13.96
N SER A 11 -2.63 -5.58 13.00
CA SER A 11 -1.27 -5.19 12.65
C SER A 11 -1.27 -4.15 11.53
N LEU A 12 -0.52 -3.08 11.72
CA LEU A 12 -0.39 -1.99 10.76
C LEU A 12 0.96 -2.09 10.07
N LYS A 13 0.96 -2.18 8.73
CA LYS A 13 2.18 -2.20 7.93
C LYS A 13 2.15 -1.08 6.90
N LYS A 14 3.22 -0.30 6.84
CA LYS A 14 3.37 0.73 5.82
C LYS A 14 3.70 0.08 4.48
N GLY A 15 3.03 0.52 3.42
CA GLY A 15 3.36 0.18 2.04
C GLY A 15 4.74 0.70 1.68
N LYS A 16 5.47 -0.06 0.86
CA LYS A 16 6.81 0.30 0.39
C LYS A 16 6.74 0.78 -1.06
N LYS A 17 7.71 1.58 -1.46
CA LYS A 17 7.89 1.96 -2.87
C LYS A 17 8.55 0.81 -3.62
N ALA A 18 8.06 0.55 -4.83
CA ALA A 18 8.61 -0.44 -5.74
C ALA A 18 9.01 0.24 -7.04
N THR A 19 9.95 -0.37 -7.76
CA THR A 19 10.17 -0.04 -9.17
C THR A 19 9.02 -0.63 -9.98
N VAL A 20 8.35 0.21 -10.77
CA VAL A 20 7.26 -0.21 -11.66
C VAL A 20 7.86 -0.71 -12.97
N LEU A 21 7.39 -1.87 -13.43
CA LEU A 21 7.77 -2.43 -14.71
C LEU A 21 6.99 -1.72 -15.84
N ALA A 22 7.63 -1.59 -17.01
CA ALA A 22 6.97 -1.07 -18.21
C ALA A 22 5.92 -2.05 -18.75
N GLU A 23 6.17 -3.36 -18.58
CA GLU A 23 5.29 -4.44 -19.05
C GLU A 23 5.13 -5.50 -17.96
N GLN A 24 3.99 -6.20 -17.96
CA GLN A 24 3.71 -7.30 -17.05
C GLN A 24 4.51 -8.54 -17.47
N THR A 25 5.14 -9.20 -16.51
CA THR A 25 5.84 -10.48 -16.70
C THR A 25 5.15 -11.60 -15.93
N THR A 26 5.58 -12.84 -16.16
CA THR A 26 5.09 -14.02 -15.42
C THR A 26 5.51 -14.04 -13.95
N LEU A 27 6.58 -13.33 -13.60
CA LEU A 27 7.09 -13.25 -12.22
C LEU A 27 6.59 -11.99 -11.49
N SER A 28 6.05 -11.03 -12.24
CA SER A 28 5.59 -9.77 -11.68
C SER A 28 4.34 -9.93 -10.81
N GLN A 29 4.28 -9.14 -9.75
CA GLN A 29 3.15 -9.03 -8.86
C GLN A 29 2.47 -7.67 -9.05
N ARG A 30 1.16 -7.61 -8.79
CA ARG A 30 0.40 -6.35 -8.85
C ARG A 30 0.92 -5.39 -7.77
N TYR A 31 1.36 -4.22 -8.21
CA TYR A 31 1.73 -3.12 -7.33
C TYR A 31 0.56 -2.16 -7.18
N ILE A 32 0.00 -2.07 -5.98
CA ILE A 32 -1.16 -1.23 -5.68
C ILE A 32 -0.68 0.14 -5.22
N GLN A 33 -1.18 1.21 -5.83
CA GLN A 33 -0.99 2.59 -5.37
C GLN A 33 -2.33 3.21 -4.95
N ILE A 34 -2.28 4.41 -4.36
CA ILE A 34 -3.49 5.11 -3.92
C ILE A 34 -4.49 5.32 -5.07
N ASP A 35 -4.00 5.57 -6.28
CA ASP A 35 -4.87 5.79 -7.44
C ASP A 35 -5.62 4.51 -7.87
N ASP A 36 -5.05 3.33 -7.61
CA ASP A 36 -5.67 2.03 -7.88
C ASP A 36 -6.87 1.74 -6.95
N LEU A 37 -7.01 2.46 -5.82
CA LEU A 37 -8.17 2.32 -4.94
C LEU A 37 -9.45 2.93 -5.55
N ARG A 38 -9.34 3.74 -6.61
CA ARG A 38 -10.48 4.37 -7.29
C ARG A 38 -11.01 3.53 -8.45
N ASN A 39 -10.11 2.93 -9.23
CA ASN A 39 -10.43 2.04 -10.35
C ASN A 39 -9.19 1.24 -10.80
N ASN A 40 -9.41 0.24 -11.65
CA ASN A 40 -8.37 -0.66 -12.17
C ASN A 40 -7.85 -0.27 -13.58
N ASN A 41 -7.93 1.00 -13.99
CA ASN A 41 -7.64 1.37 -15.38
C ASN A 41 -6.14 1.43 -15.71
N ASN A 42 -5.27 1.57 -14.71
CA ASN A 42 -3.82 1.69 -14.91
C ASN A 42 -3.07 0.78 -13.94
N LEU A 43 -3.20 -0.53 -14.17
CA LEU A 43 -2.57 -1.57 -13.36
C LEU A 43 -1.05 -1.46 -13.47
N LYS A 44 -0.38 -1.48 -12.31
CA LYS A 44 1.07 -1.45 -12.20
C LYS A 44 1.59 -2.78 -11.66
N PHE A 45 2.79 -3.13 -12.09
CA PHE A 45 3.42 -4.40 -11.74
C PHE A 45 4.86 -4.17 -11.26
N THR A 46 5.33 -5.04 -10.38
CA THR A 46 6.70 -5.03 -9.85
C THR A 46 7.20 -6.44 -9.61
N GLU A 47 8.52 -6.63 -9.70
CA GLU A 47 9.23 -7.83 -9.25
C GLU A 47 10.06 -7.55 -7.98
N SER A 48 9.82 -6.41 -7.32
CA SER A 48 10.55 -6.04 -6.10
C SER A 48 10.25 -7.04 -4.98
N LEU A 49 11.30 -7.65 -4.41
CA LEU A 49 11.16 -8.69 -3.39
C LEU A 49 10.87 -8.14 -1.97
N ASN A 50 11.24 -6.89 -1.70
CA ASN A 50 11.11 -6.29 -0.36
C ASN A 50 9.86 -5.40 -0.26
N MET A 51 8.70 -5.96 -0.59
CA MET A 51 7.42 -5.24 -0.60
C MET A 51 6.54 -5.59 0.60
N THR A 52 5.58 -4.72 0.89
CA THR A 52 4.50 -5.05 1.83
C THR A 52 3.41 -5.72 1.03
N GLU A 53 3.25 -7.02 1.25
CA GLU A 53 2.20 -7.81 0.63
C GLU A 53 0.84 -7.48 1.26
N ALA A 54 -0.15 -7.29 0.39
CA ALA A 54 -1.56 -7.13 0.77
C ALA A 54 -2.33 -8.36 0.26
N LEU A 55 -2.99 -9.05 1.18
CA LEU A 55 -3.87 -10.18 0.84
C LEU A 55 -5.32 -9.71 0.66
N PRO A 56 -6.19 -10.51 0.02
CA PRO A 56 -7.59 -10.16 -0.18
C PRO A 56 -8.38 -9.81 1.09
N ASP A 57 -7.99 -10.37 2.24
CA ASP A 57 -8.63 -10.13 3.55
C ASP A 57 -8.03 -8.94 4.32
N ASP A 58 -6.97 -8.34 3.80
CA ASP A 58 -6.36 -7.15 4.40
C ASP A 58 -7.15 -5.88 4.01
N ILE A 59 -7.21 -4.90 4.91
CA ILE A 59 -7.81 -3.59 4.63
C ILE A 59 -6.72 -2.63 4.17
N LEU A 60 -6.91 -2.01 3.01
CA LEU A 60 -6.02 -0.95 2.52
C LEU A 60 -6.57 0.41 2.91
N ILE A 61 -5.76 1.20 3.62
CA ILE A 61 -6.08 2.59 3.96
C ILE A 61 -5.12 3.49 3.18
N ALA A 62 -5.66 4.30 2.28
CA ALA A 62 -4.87 5.35 1.66
C ALA A 62 -4.57 6.47 2.66
N TRP A 63 -3.31 6.90 2.70
CA TRP A 63 -2.88 8.05 3.49
C TRP A 63 -1.98 8.93 2.63
N ASP A 64 -2.50 10.10 2.23
CA ASP A 64 -1.73 11.13 1.52
C ASP A 64 -1.07 12.06 2.54
N GLY A 65 -0.07 11.52 3.24
CA GLY A 65 0.65 12.22 4.30
C GLY A 65 1.79 13.05 3.77
N ALA A 66 1.51 14.22 3.20
CA ALA A 66 2.52 15.26 3.01
C ALA A 66 2.84 15.91 4.37
N MET A 67 3.65 15.25 5.20
CA MET A 67 4.20 15.88 6.41
C MET A 67 5.46 16.67 5.99
N GLN A 68 5.33 17.99 6.05
CA GLN A 68 6.35 19.02 5.83
C GLN A 68 7.80 18.53 5.83
N GLU A 69 8.38 18.33 4.64
CA GLU A 69 9.69 18.88 4.30
C GLU A 69 9.63 19.34 2.85
N GLN A 70 10.14 20.53 2.61
CA GLN A 70 9.72 21.48 1.60
C GLN A 70 10.34 21.19 0.23
N LEU A 71 10.14 19.96 -0.28
CA LEU A 71 10.57 19.47 -1.61
C LEU A 71 9.86 18.14 -2.01
N ALA A 72 8.64 17.92 -1.55
CA ALA A 72 7.91 16.68 -1.75
C ALA A 72 7.23 16.59 -3.13
N MET A 73 7.92 16.02 -4.12
CA MET A 73 7.28 15.42 -5.28
C MET A 73 6.39 14.24 -4.82
N GLY A 74 5.10 14.51 -4.55
CA GLY A 74 4.00 13.55 -4.45
C GLY A 74 4.27 12.26 -3.68
N TYR A 75 4.33 12.29 -2.35
CA TYR A 75 4.42 11.08 -1.53
C TYR A 75 3.02 10.48 -1.27
N ARG A 76 2.60 9.54 -2.13
CA ARG A 76 1.38 8.76 -1.97
C ARG A 76 1.71 7.34 -1.53
N GLU A 77 1.61 7.07 -0.22
CA GLU A 77 1.90 5.75 0.34
C GLU A 77 0.60 5.08 0.86
N LEU A 78 0.48 3.77 0.68
CA LEU A 78 -0.61 3.00 1.26
C LEU A 78 -0.23 2.54 2.67
N LEU A 79 -1.18 2.54 3.59
CA LEU A 79 -1.09 1.78 4.82
C LEU A 79 -1.86 0.47 4.61
N VAL A 80 -1.17 -0.66 4.72
CA VAL A 80 -1.79 -1.99 4.71
C VAL A 80 -2.15 -2.34 6.15
N VAL A 81 -3.43 -2.45 6.43
CA VAL A 81 -3.96 -2.90 7.71
C VAL A 81 -4.25 -4.38 7.59
N GLN A 82 -3.46 -5.20 8.26
CA GLN A 82 -3.63 -6.64 8.25
C GLN A 82 -4.46 -7.05 9.47
N LEU A 83 -5.66 -7.54 9.18
CA LEU A 83 -6.54 -8.17 10.15
C LEU A 83 -6.12 -9.63 10.33
N ARG A 84 -5.06 -9.87 11.11
CA ARG A 84 -4.63 -11.22 11.45
C ARG A 84 -4.45 -11.32 12.96
N SER A 85 -4.99 -12.40 13.54
CA SER A 85 -4.83 -12.80 14.94
C SER A 85 -3.42 -13.30 15.23
#